data_AF-A0A5P6AA41-F1
#
_entry.id   AF-A0A5P6AA41-F1
#
_cell.length_a   1.000
_cell.length_b   1.000
_cell.length_c   1.000
_cell.angle_alpha   90.00
_cell.angle_beta   90.00
_cell.angle_gamma   90.00
#
_symmetry.space_group_name_H-M   'P 1'
#
loop_
_entity.id
_entity.type
_entity.pdbx_description
1 polymer ?
#
loop_
_entity_poly.entity_id
_entity_poly.type
_entity_poly.pdbx_seq_one_letter_code
_entity_poly.pdbx_strand_id
1 'polypeptide(L)'
;MMERKIGQIAMGVVIMIVMAQIPPRVYEGWAPYLYIFCIILLVAVDAFGAISKGAQRWLDLGVVRFQPSEIAKIAVPLMVARFINRDVCPPSLKNTAIALVLIFLPTLLVAAQPDLGTSILIALSGLFVLFLSGLSWRLIGVAVVLVAAFIPILWFFLMHDYQRQRVMMLLDPETDPLGAGYHIIQSKIAIGSGGLRGKGWLHGTQSQLEFLPERHTDFIFAVRQKSSA
;
A
#
# COMPACT_ATOMS: atom_id res chain seq x y z
N MET A 1 12.20 15.26 -19.21
CA MET A 1 11.32 14.53 -18.26
C MET A 1 10.35 13.57 -18.96
N MET A 2 9.75 13.93 -20.10
CA MET A 2 8.77 13.07 -20.78
C MET A 2 9.38 11.82 -21.41
N GLU A 3 10.54 11.93 -22.06
CA GLU A 3 11.25 10.80 -22.67
C GLU A 3 11.61 9.69 -21.66
N ARG A 4 12.05 10.07 -20.45
CA ARG A 4 12.28 9.12 -19.36
C ARG A 4 11.01 8.39 -18.94
N LYS A 5 9.86 9.08 -18.89
CA LYS A 5 8.56 8.46 -18.55
C LYS A 5 8.07 7.52 -19.65
N ILE A 6 8.23 7.91 -20.92
CA ILE A 6 7.90 7.06 -22.07
C ILE A 6 8.75 5.80 -22.06
N GLY A 7 10.06 5.91 -21.79
CA GLY A 7 10.95 4.77 -21.64
C GLY A 7 10.53 3.83 -20.50
N GLN A 8 10.12 4.37 -19.36
CA GLN A 8 9.60 3.57 -18.24
C GLN A 8 8.28 2.86 -18.57
N ILE A 9 7.37 3.53 -19.28
CA ILE A 9 6.11 2.93 -19.73
C ILE A 9 6.38 1.81 -20.73
N ALA A 10 7.23 2.06 -21.74
CA ALA A 10 7.61 1.05 -22.72
C ALA A 10 8.27 -0.17 -22.05
N MET A 11 9.20 0.07 -21.13
CA MET A 11 9.82 -1.00 -20.33
C MET A 11 8.78 -1.79 -19.53
N GLY A 12 7.85 -1.11 -18.86
CA GLY A 12 6.78 -1.75 -18.09
C GLY A 12 5.86 -2.62 -18.96
N VAL A 13 5.50 -2.14 -20.15
CA VAL A 13 4.67 -2.90 -21.11
C VAL A 13 5.42 -4.14 -21.62
N VAL A 14 6.71 -4.01 -21.94
CA VAL A 14 7.53 -5.16 -22.36
C VAL A 14 7.61 -6.21 -21.25
N ILE A 15 7.91 -5.80 -20.02
CA ILE A 15 7.96 -6.70 -18.85
C ILE A 15 6.60 -7.39 -18.66
N MET A 16 5.50 -6.65 -18.76
CA MET A 16 4.15 -7.20 -18.63
C MET A 16 3.85 -8.26 -19.70
N ILE A 17 4.19 -8.00 -20.97
CA ILE A 17 3.98 -8.96 -22.07
C ILE A 17 4.79 -10.23 -21.83
N VAL A 18 6.06 -10.10 -21.42
CA VAL A 18 6.93 -11.23 -21.11
C VAL A 18 6.37 -12.05 -19.95
N MET A 19 5.97 -11.41 -18.86
CA MET A 19 5.36 -12.08 -17.70
C MET A 19 4.03 -12.76 -18.07
N ALA A 20 3.25 -12.17 -18.98
CA ALA A 20 1.99 -12.76 -19.44
C ALA A 20 2.19 -14.07 -20.25
N GLN A 21 3.37 -14.31 -20.82
CA GLN A 21 3.66 -15.58 -21.51
C GLN A 21 3.95 -16.74 -20.55
N ILE A 22 4.19 -16.46 -19.26
CA ILE A 22 4.54 -17.48 -18.28
C ILE A 22 3.25 -18.11 -17.72
N PRO A 23 3.11 -19.44 -17.74
CA PRO A 23 1.89 -20.08 -17.26
C PRO A 23 1.71 -19.93 -15.73
N PRO A 24 0.46 -19.79 -15.22
CA PRO A 24 0.15 -19.63 -13.79
C PRO A 24 0.80 -20.67 -12.87
N ARG A 25 0.98 -21.91 -13.35
CA ARG A 25 1.61 -23.01 -12.59
C ARG A 25 3.06 -22.73 -12.21
N VAL A 26 3.79 -21.98 -13.03
CA VAL A 26 5.18 -21.60 -12.72
C VAL A 26 5.20 -20.60 -11.56
N TYR A 27 4.31 -19.61 -11.57
CA TYR A 27 4.17 -18.66 -10.46
C TYR A 27 3.79 -19.37 -9.16
N GLU A 28 2.87 -20.33 -9.22
CA GLU A 28 2.54 -21.17 -8.07
C GLU A 28 3.77 -21.92 -7.54
N GLY A 29 4.60 -22.50 -8.42
CA GLY A 29 5.84 -23.18 -8.05
C GLY A 29 6.88 -22.26 -7.39
N TRP A 30 6.95 -21.01 -7.83
CA TRP A 30 7.91 -20.01 -7.35
C TRP A 30 7.47 -19.23 -6.10
N ALA A 31 6.18 -19.26 -5.77
CA ALA A 31 5.58 -18.53 -4.65
C ALA A 31 6.35 -18.61 -3.31
N PRO A 32 6.78 -19.78 -2.78
CA PRO A 32 7.46 -19.85 -1.49
C PRO A 32 8.87 -19.25 -1.55
N TYR A 33 9.57 -19.40 -2.67
CA TYR A 33 10.90 -18.79 -2.85
C TYR A 33 10.78 -17.27 -2.87
N LEU A 34 9.78 -16.75 -3.60
CA LEU A 34 9.50 -15.32 -3.67
C LEU A 34 9.05 -14.76 -2.31
N TYR A 35 8.24 -15.51 -1.56
CA TYR A 35 7.83 -15.16 -0.21
C TYR A 35 9.01 -15.10 0.77
N ILE A 36 9.84 -16.15 0.84
CA ILE A 36 11.01 -16.19 1.73
C ILE A 36 11.99 -15.07 1.35
N PHE A 37 12.25 -14.88 0.06
CA PHE A 37 13.09 -13.79 -0.43
C PHE A 37 12.53 -12.43 0.00
N CYS A 38 11.22 -12.22 -0.10
CA CYS A 38 10.57 -10.99 0.35
C CYS A 38 10.73 -10.77 1.86
N ILE A 39 10.57 -11.80 2.68
CA ILE A 39 10.77 -11.71 4.14
C ILE A 39 12.21 -11.33 4.45
N ILE A 40 13.19 -11.98 3.80
CA ILE A 40 14.62 -11.65 3.97
C ILE A 40 14.87 -10.19 3.61
N LEU A 41 14.31 -9.69 2.50
CA LEU A 41 14.45 -8.29 2.11
C LEU A 41 13.79 -7.32 3.09
N LEU A 42 12.62 -7.66 3.63
CA LEU A 42 11.94 -6.83 4.63
C LEU A 42 12.77 -6.73 5.92
N VAL A 43 13.34 -7.84 6.38
CA VAL A 43 14.26 -7.85 7.53
C VAL A 43 15.54 -7.09 7.21
N ALA A 44 16.07 -7.21 5.99
CA ALA A 44 17.26 -6.47 5.57
C ALA A 44 17.03 -4.95 5.50
N VAL A 45 15.83 -4.49 5.11
CA VAL A 45 15.45 -3.07 5.18
C VAL A 45 15.40 -2.59 6.63
N ASP A 46 14.89 -3.41 7.54
CA ASP A 46 14.81 -3.04 8.95
C ASP A 46 16.22 -2.88 9.57
N ALA A 47 17.17 -3.74 9.17
CA ALA A 47 18.55 -3.70 9.65
C ALA A 47 19.46 -2.67 8.95
N PHE A 48 19.31 -2.47 7.63
CA PHE A 48 20.24 -1.70 6.79
C PHE A 48 19.56 -0.59 5.97
N GLY A 49 18.27 -0.35 6.17
CA GLY A 49 17.48 0.58 5.37
C GLY A 49 17.95 2.02 5.52
N ALA A 50 18.04 2.72 4.39
CA ALA A 50 18.33 4.14 4.39
C ALA A 50 17.14 4.92 4.98
N ILE A 51 17.39 5.77 5.98
CA ILE A 51 16.37 6.65 6.55
C ILE A 51 16.07 7.74 5.51
N SER A 52 14.88 7.75 4.93
CA SER A 52 14.42 8.81 4.04
C SER A 52 13.08 9.36 4.53
N LYS A 53 12.99 10.68 4.72
CA LYS A 53 11.79 11.37 5.26
C LYS A 53 11.27 10.78 6.60
N GLY A 54 12.17 10.31 7.47
CA GLY A 54 11.82 9.76 8.78
C GLY A 54 11.29 8.32 8.78
N ALA A 55 11.38 7.59 7.66
CA ALA A 55 11.02 6.17 7.57
C ALA A 55 12.07 5.37 6.78
N GLN A 56 12.49 4.22 7.30
CA GLN A 56 13.37 3.27 6.60
C GLN A 56 12.53 2.37 5.71
N ARG A 57 12.35 2.74 4.44
CA ARG A 57 11.49 2.01 3.49
C ARG A 57 12.19 1.61 2.20
N TRP A 58 13.36 2.20 1.93
CA TRP A 58 14.08 2.04 0.67
C TRP A 58 15.44 1.42 0.96
N LEU A 59 15.74 0.33 0.26
CA LEU A 59 17.12 -0.13 0.10
C LEU A 59 17.75 0.70 -1.01
N ASP A 60 18.71 1.55 -0.63
CA ASP A 60 19.53 2.26 -1.59
C ASP A 60 20.71 1.36 -1.97
N LEU A 61 20.62 0.71 -3.14
CA LEU A 61 21.69 -0.14 -3.67
C LEU A 61 22.76 0.70 -4.41
N GLY A 62 22.78 2.02 -4.20
CA GLY A 62 23.69 2.98 -4.84
C GLY A 62 23.31 3.33 -6.28
N VAL A 63 22.79 2.37 -7.06
CA VAL A 63 22.38 2.55 -8.46
C VAL A 63 20.86 2.63 -8.60
N VAL A 64 20.13 1.87 -7.78
CA VAL A 64 18.66 1.77 -7.81
C VAL A 64 18.13 1.77 -6.39
N ARG A 65 17.06 2.54 -6.17
CA ARG A 65 16.28 2.50 -4.92
C ARG A 65 15.18 1.46 -5.07
N PHE A 66 15.19 0.47 -4.20
CA PHE A 66 14.27 -0.65 -4.23
C PHE A 66 13.40 -0.68 -2.97
N GLN A 67 12.09 -0.89 -3.14
CA GLN A 67 11.13 -0.97 -2.04
C GLN A 67 10.60 -2.40 -1.91
N PRO A 68 11.07 -3.20 -0.93
CA PRO A 68 10.65 -4.60 -0.80
C PRO A 68 9.16 -4.82 -0.53
N SER A 69 8.49 -3.85 0.09
CA SER A 69 7.05 -3.92 0.33
C SER A 69 6.23 -3.96 -0.98
N GLU A 70 6.79 -3.54 -2.11
CA GLU A 70 6.17 -3.71 -3.43
C GLU A 70 6.11 -5.19 -3.86
N ILE A 71 7.19 -5.96 -3.60
CA ILE A 71 7.18 -7.42 -3.82
C ILE A 71 6.17 -8.08 -2.90
N ALA A 72 6.08 -7.64 -1.64
CA ALA A 72 5.19 -8.25 -0.66
C ALA A 72 3.72 -8.24 -1.10
N LYS A 73 3.26 -7.19 -1.82
CA LYS A 73 1.89 -7.10 -2.35
C LYS A 73 1.54 -8.23 -3.33
N ILE A 74 2.53 -8.82 -3.99
CA ILE A 74 2.34 -9.93 -4.93
C ILE A 74 2.68 -11.26 -4.25
N ALA A 75 3.75 -11.29 -3.47
CA ALA A 75 4.26 -12.49 -2.80
C ALA A 75 3.25 -13.10 -1.82
N VAL A 76 2.61 -12.24 -1.02
CA VAL A 76 1.73 -12.69 0.06
C VAL A 76 0.46 -13.35 -0.48
N PRO A 77 -0.33 -12.73 -1.37
CA PRO A 77 -1.48 -13.38 -1.98
C PRO A 77 -1.13 -14.69 -2.69
N LEU A 78 -0.02 -14.70 -3.42
CA LEU A 78 0.41 -15.86 -4.20
C LEU A 78 0.81 -17.05 -3.31
N MET A 79 1.54 -16.77 -2.22
CA MET A 79 1.92 -17.80 -1.25
C MET A 79 0.71 -18.35 -0.51
N VAL A 80 -0.21 -17.49 -0.09
CA VAL A 80 -1.47 -17.89 0.57
C VAL A 80 -2.32 -18.73 -0.38
N ALA A 81 -2.46 -18.32 -1.64
CA ALA A 81 -3.21 -19.06 -2.66
C ALA A 81 -2.62 -20.47 -2.86
N ARG A 82 -1.30 -20.57 -3.04
CA ARG A 82 -0.60 -21.87 -3.16
C ARG A 82 -0.80 -22.74 -1.93
N PHE A 83 -0.67 -22.15 -0.73
CA PHE A 83 -0.79 -22.89 0.52
C PHE A 83 -2.17 -23.51 0.66
N ILE A 84 -3.23 -22.75 0.34
CA ILE A 84 -4.60 -23.22 0.44
C ILE A 84 -4.96 -24.19 -0.68
N ASN A 85 -4.42 -24.02 -1.89
CA ASN A 85 -4.68 -24.89 -3.05
C ASN A 85 -4.28 -26.36 -2.82
N ARG A 86 -3.41 -26.63 -1.84
CA ARG A 86 -2.93 -27.99 -1.53
C ARG A 86 -3.84 -28.80 -0.63
N ASP A 87 -4.82 -28.16 0.01
CA ASP A 87 -5.72 -28.77 0.98
C ASP A 87 -7.17 -28.79 0.49
N VAL A 88 -7.99 -29.58 1.17
CA VAL A 88 -9.44 -29.65 0.93
C VAL A 88 -10.10 -28.32 1.28
N CYS A 89 -10.95 -27.80 0.39
CA CYS A 89 -11.84 -26.69 0.70
C CYS A 89 -13.07 -27.21 1.48
N PRO A 90 -13.49 -26.57 2.59
CA PRO A 90 -12.95 -25.37 3.22
C PRO A 90 -11.71 -25.65 4.10
N PRO A 91 -10.80 -24.66 4.26
CA PRO A 91 -9.59 -24.84 5.04
C PRO A 91 -9.91 -25.14 6.51
N SER A 92 -9.16 -26.07 7.11
CA SER A 92 -9.26 -26.37 8.54
C SER A 92 -8.88 -25.14 9.39
N LEU A 93 -9.29 -25.12 10.67
CA LEU A 93 -8.87 -24.06 11.60
C LEU A 93 -7.34 -23.94 11.71
N LYS A 94 -6.62 -25.06 11.63
CA LYS A 94 -5.15 -25.09 11.64
C LYS A 94 -4.59 -24.40 10.40
N ASN A 95 -5.13 -24.72 9.21
CA ASN A 95 -4.66 -24.14 7.96
C ASN A 95 -5.01 -22.65 7.87
N THR A 96 -6.18 -22.26 8.40
CA THR A 96 -6.57 -20.86 8.53
C THR A 96 -5.58 -20.11 9.43
N ALA A 97 -5.21 -20.67 10.59
CA ALA A 97 -4.23 -20.05 11.48
C ALA A 97 -2.84 -19.91 10.81
N ILE A 98 -2.38 -20.93 10.10
CA ILE A 98 -1.10 -20.87 9.35
C ILE A 98 -1.16 -19.79 8.27
N ALA A 99 -2.26 -19.73 7.50
CA ALA A 99 -2.42 -18.70 6.48
C ALA A 99 -2.48 -17.28 7.06
N LEU A 100 -3.12 -17.10 8.22
CA LEU A 100 -3.09 -15.82 8.94
C LEU A 100 -1.66 -15.46 9.37
N VAL A 101 -0.85 -16.42 9.85
CA VAL A 101 0.56 -16.17 10.14
C VAL A 101 1.32 -15.75 8.87
N LEU A 102 1.10 -16.44 7.74
CA LEU A 102 1.73 -16.08 6.47
C LEU A 102 1.38 -14.66 6.00
N ILE A 103 0.20 -14.15 6.34
CA ILE A 103 -0.23 -12.78 6.01
C ILE A 103 0.30 -11.77 7.02
N PHE A 104 0.11 -12.03 8.32
CA PHE A 104 0.43 -11.07 9.36
C PHE A 104 1.93 -10.91 9.60
N LEU A 105 2.74 -11.96 9.39
CA LEU A 105 4.20 -11.88 9.52
C LEU A 105 4.81 -10.76 8.65
N PRO A 106 4.65 -10.74 7.31
CA PRO A 106 5.16 -9.66 6.47
C PRO A 106 4.42 -8.33 6.71
N THR A 107 3.13 -8.38 7.04
CA THR A 107 2.35 -7.16 7.34
C THR A 107 2.92 -6.41 8.53
N LEU A 108 3.28 -7.12 9.60
CA LEU A 108 3.85 -6.53 10.82
C LEU A 108 5.26 -6.00 10.57
N LEU A 109 6.07 -6.71 9.78
CA LEU A 109 7.39 -6.22 9.36
C LEU A 109 7.29 -4.90 8.58
N VAL A 110 6.31 -4.76 7.68
CA VAL A 110 6.08 -3.50 6.95
C VAL A 110 5.50 -2.41 7.86
N ALA A 111 4.64 -2.77 8.81
CA ALA A 111 4.11 -1.82 9.79
C ALA A 111 5.21 -1.25 10.69
N ALA A 112 6.25 -2.05 11.01
CA ALA A 112 7.44 -1.61 11.73
C ALA A 112 8.31 -0.61 10.94
N GLN A 113 8.19 -0.59 9.61
CA GLN A 113 8.89 0.34 8.68
C GLN A 113 8.15 1.69 8.50
N PRO A 114 7.57 2.20 9.59
CA PRO A 114 6.47 3.17 9.62
C PRO A 114 5.51 3.23 8.40
N ASP A 115 5.28 2.16 7.63
CA ASP A 115 4.48 2.21 6.38
C ASP A 115 3.09 1.57 6.56
N LEU A 116 2.21 2.30 7.26
CA LEU A 116 0.83 1.88 7.53
C LEU A 116 -0.02 1.66 6.27
N GLY A 117 0.18 2.47 5.23
CA GLY A 117 -0.62 2.34 4.01
C GLY A 117 -0.33 1.03 3.29
N THR A 118 0.95 0.69 3.15
CA THR A 118 1.35 -0.52 2.44
C THR A 118 1.05 -1.79 3.25
N SER A 119 1.20 -1.76 4.58
CA SER A 119 0.86 -2.91 5.42
C SER A 119 -0.63 -3.27 5.34
N ILE A 120 -1.53 -2.27 5.34
CA ILE A 120 -2.97 -2.50 5.16
C ILE A 120 -3.27 -3.15 3.81
N LEU A 121 -2.65 -2.67 2.72
CA LEU A 121 -2.85 -3.25 1.39
C LEU A 121 -2.39 -4.71 1.31
N ILE A 122 -1.23 -5.03 1.89
CA ILE A 122 -0.71 -6.41 1.94
C ILE A 122 -1.68 -7.30 2.74
N ALA A 123 -2.10 -6.85 3.93
CA ALA A 123 -3.04 -7.59 4.76
C ALA A 123 -4.36 -7.88 4.03
N LEU A 124 -4.97 -6.84 3.43
CA LEU A 124 -6.21 -6.96 2.69
C LEU A 124 -6.07 -7.91 1.49
N SER A 125 -4.95 -7.82 0.74
CA SER A 125 -4.72 -8.69 -0.41
C SER A 125 -4.62 -10.18 -0.03
N GLY A 126 -3.95 -10.50 1.08
CA GLY A 126 -3.85 -11.87 1.59
C GLY A 126 -5.18 -12.37 2.18
N LEU A 127 -5.88 -11.53 2.95
CA LEU A 127 -7.18 -11.87 3.52
C LEU A 127 -8.24 -12.08 2.44
N PHE A 128 -8.16 -11.34 1.33
CA PHE A 128 -9.06 -11.52 0.19
C PHE A 128 -8.93 -12.91 -0.43
N VAL A 129 -7.70 -13.43 -0.54
CA VAL A 129 -7.45 -14.80 -1.02
C VAL A 129 -8.04 -15.84 -0.07
N LEU A 130 -7.86 -15.65 1.24
CA LEU A 130 -8.49 -16.50 2.26
C LEU A 130 -10.02 -16.45 2.22
N PHE A 131 -10.59 -15.27 1.94
CA PHE A 131 -12.02 -15.13 1.76
C PHE A 131 -12.52 -15.95 0.55
N LEU A 132 -11.80 -15.89 -0.58
CA LEU A 132 -12.14 -16.64 -1.79
C LEU A 132 -12.01 -18.17 -1.63
N SER A 133 -11.25 -18.66 -0.64
CA SER A 133 -11.11 -20.10 -0.39
C SER A 133 -12.32 -20.76 0.30
N GLY A 134 -13.43 -20.04 0.46
CA GLY A 134 -14.67 -20.59 1.05
C GLY A 134 -14.67 -20.64 2.58
N LEU A 135 -13.93 -19.73 3.23
CA LEU A 135 -13.91 -19.62 4.69
C LEU A 135 -15.30 -19.27 5.23
N SER A 136 -15.71 -19.93 6.34
CA SER A 136 -17.02 -19.68 6.92
C SER A 136 -17.18 -18.22 7.37
N TRP A 137 -18.33 -17.60 7.08
CA TRP A 137 -18.66 -16.22 7.50
C TRP A 137 -18.51 -16.00 9.01
N ARG A 138 -18.67 -17.06 9.81
CA ARG A 138 -18.45 -17.03 11.26
C ARG A 138 -16.99 -16.73 11.62
N LEU A 139 -16.04 -17.37 10.95
CA LEU A 139 -14.60 -17.14 11.19
C LEU A 139 -14.17 -15.75 10.73
N ILE A 140 -14.73 -15.27 9.62
CA ILE A 140 -14.51 -13.88 9.16
C ILE A 140 -15.07 -12.90 10.19
N GLY A 141 -16.29 -13.12 10.69
CA GLY A 141 -16.89 -12.31 11.74
C GLY A 141 -16.06 -12.27 13.02
N VAL A 142 -15.57 -13.43 13.49
CA VAL A 142 -14.68 -13.51 14.65
C VAL A 142 -13.37 -12.75 14.40
N ALA A 143 -12.76 -12.89 13.22
CA ALA A 143 -11.53 -12.17 12.88
C ALA A 143 -11.74 -10.65 12.86
N VAL A 144 -12.85 -10.16 12.30
CA VAL A 144 -13.18 -8.73 12.30
C VAL A 144 -13.38 -8.21 13.73
N VAL A 145 -14.08 -8.98 14.58
CA VAL A 145 -14.28 -8.61 15.99
C VAL A 145 -12.96 -8.57 16.75
N LEU A 146 -12.06 -9.53 16.53
CA LEU A 146 -10.73 -9.54 17.14
C LEU A 146 -9.88 -8.36 16.69
N VAL A 147 -9.89 -8.02 15.40
CA VAL A 147 -9.19 -6.84 14.88
C VAL A 147 -9.78 -5.56 15.49
N ALA A 148 -11.11 -5.44 15.53
CA ALA A 148 -11.79 -4.29 16.14
C ALA A 148 -11.45 -4.15 17.63
N ALA A 149 -11.39 -5.26 18.37
CA ALA A 149 -10.97 -5.29 19.77
C ALA A 149 -9.48 -4.93 19.96
N PHE A 150 -8.65 -5.13 18.93
CA PHE A 150 -7.23 -4.77 18.95
C PHE A 150 -6.96 -3.31 18.57
N ILE A 151 -7.91 -2.62 17.93
CA ILE A 151 -7.76 -1.19 17.53
C ILE A 151 -7.38 -0.28 18.72
N PRO A 152 -8.01 -0.36 19.90
CA PRO A 152 -7.64 0.48 21.04
C PRO A 152 -6.20 0.24 21.48
N ILE A 153 -5.78 -1.03 21.52
CA ILE A 153 -4.41 -1.40 21.88
C ILE A 153 -3.43 -0.79 20.87
N LEU A 154 -3.75 -0.89 19.58
CA LEU A 154 -2.94 -0.33 18.52
C LEU A 154 -2.83 1.20 18.62
N TRP A 155 -3.93 1.88 18.95
CA TRP A 155 -3.98 3.34 19.11
C TRP A 155 -3.18 3.85 20.31
N PHE A 156 -3.34 3.20 21.47
CA PHE A 156 -2.74 3.66 22.72
C PHE A 156 -1.28 3.24 22.87
N PHE A 157 -0.91 2.02 22.44
CA PHE A 157 0.41 1.44 22.74
C PHE A 157 1.35 1.34 21.54
N LEU A 158 0.82 1.20 20.31
CA LEU A 158 1.65 0.91 19.12
C LEU A 158 1.81 2.11 18.17
N MET A 159 0.78 2.95 18.06
CA MET A 159 0.82 4.10 17.15
C MET A 159 1.72 5.21 17.70
N HIS A 160 2.65 5.65 16.86
CA HIS A 160 3.46 6.83 17.12
C HIS A 160 2.61 8.11 16.97
N ASP A 161 3.02 9.20 17.62
CA ASP A 161 2.27 10.48 17.60
C ASP A 161 1.96 10.97 16.19
N TYR A 162 2.90 10.84 15.25
CA TYR A 162 2.69 11.24 13.86
C TYR A 162 1.57 10.41 13.16
N GLN A 163 1.41 9.13 13.55
CA GLN A 163 0.40 8.24 12.98
C GLN A 163 -0.99 8.63 13.49
N ARG A 164 -1.09 8.88 14.80
CA ARG A 164 -2.31 9.40 15.42
C ARG A 164 -2.73 10.74 14.82
N GLN A 165 -1.77 11.65 14.63
CA GLN A 165 -2.02 12.97 14.06
C GLN A 165 -2.56 12.88 12.62
N ARG A 166 -2.05 11.96 11.80
CA ARG A 166 -2.59 11.71 10.45
C ARG A 166 -4.03 11.19 10.47
N VAL A 167 -4.37 10.29 11.39
CA VAL A 167 -5.75 9.78 11.52
C VAL A 167 -6.69 10.88 12.03
N MET A 168 -6.28 11.63 13.05
CA MET A 168 -7.09 12.74 13.58
C MET A 168 -7.32 13.82 12.54
N MET A 169 -6.32 14.17 11.74
CA MET A 169 -6.52 15.14 10.65
C MET A 169 -7.38 14.62 9.49
N LEU A 170 -7.43 13.31 9.26
CA LEU A 170 -8.35 12.75 8.27
C LEU A 170 -9.81 12.93 8.72
N LEU A 171 -10.06 12.74 10.02
CA LEU A 171 -11.39 12.84 10.64
C LEU A 171 -11.81 14.29 10.87
N ASP A 172 -10.89 15.11 11.37
CA ASP A 172 -11.10 16.53 11.68
C ASP A 172 -9.94 17.39 11.15
N PRO A 173 -9.93 17.71 9.85
CA PRO A 173 -8.90 18.55 9.24
C PRO A 173 -8.97 20.02 9.66
N GLU A 174 -10.03 20.46 10.35
CA GLU A 174 -10.23 21.86 10.74
C GLU A 174 -9.47 22.23 12.02
N THR A 175 -8.95 21.23 12.74
CA THR A 175 -8.12 21.41 13.95
C THR A 175 -6.76 22.06 13.69
N ASP A 176 -6.21 21.94 12.49
CA ASP A 176 -4.97 22.63 12.07
C ASP A 176 -5.07 23.12 10.60
N PRO A 177 -5.75 24.25 10.35
CA PRO A 177 -6.01 24.74 9.00
C PRO A 177 -4.78 25.28 8.28
N LEU A 178 -3.70 25.63 9.01
CA LEU A 178 -2.50 26.29 8.47
C LEU A 178 -1.30 25.35 8.37
N GLY A 179 -1.26 24.27 9.14
CA GLY A 179 -0.21 23.27 9.10
C GLY A 179 -0.59 22.06 8.25
N ALA A 180 -0.77 20.92 8.90
CA ALA A 180 -0.86 19.65 8.18
C ALA A 180 -2.28 19.43 7.57
N GLY A 181 -3.31 20.11 8.05
CA GLY A 181 -4.68 20.09 7.51
C GLY A 181 -4.87 20.99 6.29
N TYR A 182 -3.99 21.97 6.07
CA TYR A 182 -4.04 22.91 4.94
C TYR A 182 -4.12 22.19 3.60
N HIS A 183 -3.31 21.15 3.39
CA HIS A 183 -3.30 20.39 2.13
C HIS A 183 -4.60 19.61 1.91
N ILE A 184 -5.22 19.09 2.97
CA ILE A 184 -6.49 18.36 2.90
C ILE A 184 -7.63 19.33 2.59
N ILE A 185 -7.68 20.49 3.26
CA ILE A 185 -8.67 21.54 3.04
C ILE A 185 -8.55 22.10 1.61
N GLN A 186 -7.34 22.43 1.17
CA GLN A 186 -7.11 22.91 -0.21
C GLN A 186 -7.46 21.85 -1.24
N SER A 187 -7.20 20.56 -0.98
CA SER A 187 -7.62 19.48 -1.88
C SER A 187 -9.15 19.35 -1.93
N LYS A 188 -9.84 19.43 -0.78
CA LYS A 188 -11.32 19.42 -0.72
C LYS A 188 -11.93 20.62 -1.48
N ILE A 189 -11.38 21.82 -1.28
CA ILE A 189 -11.82 23.04 -1.99
C ILE A 189 -11.50 22.95 -3.48
N ALA A 190 -10.33 22.43 -3.86
CA ALA A 190 -9.94 22.26 -5.26
C ALA A 190 -10.88 21.29 -6.00
N ILE A 191 -11.18 20.13 -5.40
CA ILE A 191 -12.12 19.14 -5.94
C ILE A 191 -13.54 19.72 -5.99
N GLY A 192 -14.01 20.34 -4.88
CA GLY A 192 -15.35 20.92 -4.79
C GLY A 192 -15.55 22.11 -5.74
N SER A 193 -14.49 22.87 -6.02
CA SER A 193 -14.55 24.01 -6.93
C SER A 193 -14.39 23.64 -8.40
N GLY A 194 -14.03 22.40 -8.73
CA GLY A 194 -13.79 21.93 -10.11
C GLY A 194 -15.04 21.65 -10.93
N GLY A 195 -16.21 21.44 -10.30
CA GLY A 195 -17.45 21.03 -10.99
C GLY A 195 -17.30 19.72 -11.80
N LEU A 196 -18.36 19.29 -12.50
CA LEU A 196 -18.33 18.09 -13.36
C LEU A 196 -17.47 18.27 -14.63
N ARG A 197 -17.18 19.52 -15.02
CA ARG A 197 -16.50 19.88 -16.28
C ARG A 197 -15.08 20.42 -16.13
N GLY A 198 -14.56 20.58 -14.90
CA GLY A 198 -13.25 21.20 -14.66
C GLY A 198 -13.27 22.74 -14.84
N LYS A 199 -12.21 23.41 -14.40
CA LYS A 199 -12.06 24.88 -14.46
C LYS A 199 -11.12 25.38 -15.58
N GLY A 200 -10.66 24.48 -16.43
CA GLY A 200 -9.84 24.76 -17.62
C GLY A 200 -8.32 24.83 -17.39
N TRP A 201 -7.56 24.46 -18.42
CA TRP A 201 -6.09 24.43 -18.41
C TRP A 201 -5.50 25.82 -18.12
N LEU A 202 -4.57 25.94 -17.17
CA LEU A 202 -3.89 27.18 -16.75
C LEU A 202 -4.75 28.28 -16.07
N HIS A 203 -6.07 28.13 -15.91
CA HIS A 203 -6.94 29.16 -15.30
C HIS A 203 -7.25 28.95 -13.81
N GLY A 204 -6.61 27.99 -13.15
CA GLY A 204 -6.80 27.82 -11.72
C GLY A 204 -6.02 28.85 -10.91
N THR A 205 -6.73 29.76 -10.24
CA THR A 205 -6.25 30.88 -9.39
C THR A 205 -5.22 30.48 -8.31
N GLN A 206 -5.12 29.19 -7.98
CA GLN A 206 -4.16 28.62 -7.02
C GLN A 206 -2.91 27.98 -7.67
N SER A 207 -2.68 28.12 -8.99
CA SER A 207 -1.51 27.52 -9.68
C SER A 207 -0.25 28.39 -9.72
N GLN A 208 -0.39 29.70 -9.46
CA GLN A 208 0.71 30.67 -9.55
C GLN A 208 1.47 30.92 -8.24
N LEU A 209 1.00 30.41 -7.09
CA LEU A 209 1.52 30.79 -5.76
C LEU A 209 2.16 29.64 -4.96
N GLU A 210 2.86 28.70 -5.60
CA GLU A 210 3.76 27.73 -4.92
C GLU A 210 3.26 26.97 -3.65
N PHE A 211 1.96 26.93 -3.37
CA PHE A 211 1.40 26.37 -2.11
C PHE A 211 1.39 24.83 -2.00
N LEU A 212 2.10 24.11 -2.88
CA LEU A 212 2.16 22.65 -2.90
C LEU A 212 3.62 22.18 -3.07
N PRO A 213 4.26 21.66 -2.01
CA PRO A 213 5.69 21.30 -2.05
C PRO A 213 5.99 20.14 -3.02
N GLU A 214 5.04 19.23 -3.25
CA GLU A 214 5.28 18.01 -4.05
C GLU A 214 4.16 17.74 -5.07
N ARG A 215 4.08 18.57 -6.12
CA ARG A 215 3.09 18.45 -7.21
C ARG A 215 3.20 17.17 -8.05
N HIS A 216 4.30 16.41 -7.91
CA HIS A 216 4.70 15.40 -8.89
C HIS A 216 4.50 13.95 -8.45
N THR A 217 4.26 13.67 -7.17
CA THR A 217 4.10 12.30 -6.63
C THR A 217 2.71 12.06 -6.02
N ASP A 218 2.21 12.96 -5.18
CA ASP A 218 1.06 12.63 -4.32
C ASP A 218 -0.30 13.11 -4.85
N PHE A 219 -0.32 13.98 -5.87
CA PHE A 219 -1.55 14.64 -6.35
C PHE A 219 -1.75 14.62 -7.87
N ILE A 220 -1.47 13.49 -8.52
CA ILE A 220 -1.75 13.32 -9.96
C ILE A 220 -3.23 13.60 -10.28
N PHE A 221 -4.16 13.22 -9.41
CA PHE A 221 -5.59 13.47 -9.61
C PHE A 221 -5.98 14.95 -9.48
N ALA A 222 -5.45 15.67 -8.49
CA ALA A 222 -5.75 17.10 -8.31
C ALA A 222 -5.13 17.97 -9.43
N VAL A 223 -4.00 17.54 -10.00
CA VAL A 223 -3.42 18.19 -11.19
C VAL A 223 -4.25 17.88 -12.44
N ARG A 224 -4.65 16.61 -12.66
CA ARG A 224 -5.41 16.23 -13.87
C ARG A 224 -6.75 16.96 -13.98
N GLN A 225 -7.45 17.15 -12.86
CA GLN A 225 -8.73 17.84 -12.81
C GLN A 225 -8.62 19.35 -13.12
N LYS A 226 -7.42 19.91 -12.97
CA LYS A 226 -7.06 21.30 -13.29
C LYS A 226 -6.49 21.44 -14.72
N SER A 227 -6.29 20.32 -15.41
CA SER A 227 -5.42 20.18 -16.58
C SER A 227 -6.14 19.46 -17.73
N SER A 228 -7.46 19.51 -17.81
CA SER A 228 -8.20 19.03 -18.97
C SER A 228 -9.17 20.11 -19.44
N ALA A 229 -8.98 20.48 -20.72
CA ALA A 229 -9.55 21.58 -21.51
C ALA A 229 -8.94 22.95 -21.23
#